data_AF-A0A7C8F0X7-F1
#
_entry.id   AF-A0A7C8F0X7-F1
#
_cell.length_a   1.000
_cell.length_b   1.000
_cell.length_c   1.000
_cell.angle_alpha   90.00
_cell.angle_beta   90.00
_cell.angle_gamma   90.00
#
_symmetry.space_group_name_H-M   'P 1'
#
loop_
_entity.id
_entity.type
_entity.pdbx_description
1 polymer ?
#
loop_
_entity_poly.entity_id
_entity_poly.type
_entity_poly.pdbx_seq_one_letter_code
_entity_poly.pdbx_strand_id
1 'polypeptide(L)'
;MRVIGQSRIISASRRTDIPAFYATWLMNRIRAGYCYYPNPIFPAKLHRVSLLKEDVSGFVFWTRHPAPLMPYLPELDKAGFPYYFQYTVTEWSCISEDVPMK
;
A
#
# COMPACT_ATOMS: atom_id res chain seq x y z
N MET A 1 23.86 -9.35 12.87
CA MET A 1 22.41 -9.66 12.97
C MET A 1 21.71 -8.47 13.60
N ARG A 2 20.94 -7.70 12.83
CA ARG A 2 20.17 -6.56 13.36
C ARG A 2 18.92 -7.15 14.03
N VAL A 3 18.71 -6.84 15.31
CA VAL A 3 17.47 -7.15 16.00
C VAL A 3 16.36 -6.41 15.26
N ILE A 4 15.52 -7.14 14.54
CA ILE A 4 14.38 -6.57 13.84
C ILE A 4 13.37 -6.23 14.95
N GLY A 5 13.33 -4.97 15.39
CA GLY A 5 12.18 -4.47 16.14
C GLY A 5 10.91 -4.78 15.34
N GLN A 6 9.79 -5.07 16.02
CA GLN A 6 8.57 -5.64 15.41
C GLN A 6 8.20 -4.96 14.07
N SER A 7 8.66 -5.54 12.97
CA SER A 7 8.46 -4.99 11.63
C SER A 7 7.10 -5.44 11.12
N ARG A 8 6.28 -4.50 10.64
CA ARG A 8 4.88 -4.74 10.31
C ARG A 8 4.67 -4.81 8.81
N ILE A 9 3.82 -5.75 8.38
CA ILE A 9 3.25 -5.75 7.03
C ILE A 9 2.04 -4.82 7.04
N ILE A 10 2.03 -3.84 6.14
CA ILE A 10 0.94 -2.88 6.04
C ILE A 10 -0.05 -3.35 4.97
N SER A 11 -1.21 -3.82 5.43
CA SER A 11 -2.35 -4.07 4.54
C SER A 11 -3.04 -2.75 4.19
N ALA A 12 -2.54 -2.11 3.14
CA ALA A 12 -3.10 -0.90 2.59
C ALA A 12 -4.25 -1.26 1.64
N SER A 13 -5.42 -0.70 1.90
CA SER A 13 -6.65 -0.83 1.09
C SER A 13 -7.71 -1.84 1.53
N ARG A 14 -7.74 -2.18 2.83
CA ARG A 14 -8.84 -2.99 3.39
C ARG A 14 -10.18 -2.24 3.50
N ARG A 15 -10.15 -0.93 3.74
CA ARG A 15 -11.37 -0.09 3.88
C ARG A 15 -11.66 0.79 2.67
N THR A 16 -10.62 1.14 1.91
CA THR A 16 -10.70 2.07 0.79
C THR A 16 -9.64 1.66 -0.22
N ASP A 17 -9.95 1.64 -1.51
CA ASP A 17 -8.96 1.33 -2.55
C ASP A 17 -7.92 2.48 -2.65
N ILE A 18 -6.81 2.37 -1.90
CA ILE A 18 -5.78 3.41 -1.82
C ILE A 18 -5.04 3.56 -3.16
N PRO A 19 -4.60 2.48 -3.85
CA PRO A 19 -4.00 2.60 -5.16
C PRO A 19 -4.88 3.32 -6.18
N ALA A 20 -6.19 3.04 -6.19
CA ALA A 20 -7.09 3.64 -7.18
C ALA A 20 -7.39 5.13 -6.91
N PHE A 21 -7.59 5.52 -5.65
CA PHE A 21 -8.13 6.85 -5.32
C PHE A 21 -7.16 7.76 -4.55
N TYR A 22 -6.13 7.21 -3.91
CA TYR A 22 -5.31 7.92 -2.95
C TYR A 22 -3.80 7.66 -3.13
N ALA A 23 -3.35 7.30 -4.34
CA ALA A 23 -1.95 7.04 -4.64
C ALA A 23 -1.03 8.22 -4.25
N THR A 24 -1.37 9.44 -4.69
CA THR A 24 -0.59 10.66 -4.34
C THR A 24 -0.56 10.90 -2.83
N TRP A 25 -1.68 10.71 -2.15
CA TRP A 25 -1.75 10.85 -0.69
C TRP A 25 -0.86 9.82 -0.01
N LEU A 26 -0.91 8.55 -0.43
CA LEU A 26 -0.09 7.49 0.14
C LEU A 26 1.40 7.81 0.01
N MET A 27 1.84 8.22 -1.18
CA MET A 27 3.25 8.55 -1.41
C MET A 27 3.69 9.74 -0.55
N ASN A 28 2.85 10.75 -0.38
CA ASN A 28 3.14 11.85 0.55
C ASN A 28 3.26 11.36 2.01
N ARG A 29 2.46 10.36 2.42
CA ARG A 29 2.59 9.77 3.76
C ARG A 29 3.85 8.93 3.91
N ILE A 30 4.23 8.17 2.88
CA ILE A 30 5.46 7.38 2.88
C ILE A 30 6.68 8.31 2.99
N ARG A 31 6.71 9.40 2.21
CA ARG A 31 7.75 10.44 2.33
C ARG A 31 7.80 11.08 3.72
N ALA A 32 6.62 11.30 4.34
CA ALA A 32 6.54 11.82 5.70
C ALA A 32 6.91 10.79 6.79
N GLY A 33 6.99 9.50 6.46
CA GLY A 33 7.35 8.42 7.39
C GLY A 33 6.25 7.99 8.36
N TYR A 34 5.01 8.48 8.21
CA TYR A 34 3.89 8.05 9.05
C TYR A 34 2.53 8.40 8.43
N CYS A 35 1.45 7.79 8.92
CA CYS A 35 0.08 8.25 8.67
C CYS A 35 -0.78 8.10 9.92
N TYR A 36 -1.95 8.75 9.90
CA TYR A 36 -2.99 8.56 10.89
C TYR A 36 -4.22 7.98 10.21
N TYR A 37 -4.93 7.08 10.89
CA TYR A 37 -6.25 6.65 10.49
C TYR A 37 -7.20 6.62 11.69
N PRO A 38 -8.47 6.99 11.51
CA PRO A 38 -9.45 6.95 12.59
C PRO A 38 -9.84 5.52 12.94
N ASN A 39 -10.11 5.27 14.22
CA ASN A 39 -10.78 4.04 14.64
C ASN A 39 -12.19 4.01 14.03
N PRO A 40 -12.60 2.92 13.35
CA PRO A 40 -13.91 2.83 12.71
C PRO A 40 -15.09 2.92 13.69
N ILE A 41 -14.90 2.51 14.95
CA ILE A 41 -15.96 2.55 15.98
C ILE A 41 -15.94 3.89 16.71
N PHE A 42 -14.75 4.46 16.94
CA PHE A 42 -14.57 5.72 17.69
C PHE A 42 -13.73 6.72 16.89
N PRO A 43 -14.32 7.50 15.96
CA PRO A 43 -13.57 8.32 15.01
C PRO A 43 -12.63 9.36 15.65
N ALA A 44 -12.95 9.84 16.85
CA ALA A 44 -12.09 10.76 17.62
C ALA A 44 -10.76 10.12 18.05
N LYS A 45 -10.67 8.78 18.08
CA LYS A 45 -9.44 8.05 18.40
C LYS A 45 -8.65 7.77 17.12
N LEU A 46 -7.60 8.55 16.90
CA LEU A 46 -6.68 8.38 15.79
C LEU A 46 -5.58 7.37 16.14
N HIS A 47 -5.32 6.44 15.23
CA HIS A 47 -4.19 5.52 15.30
C HIS A 47 -3.06 6.04 14.43
N ARG A 48 -1.85 6.13 15.01
CA ARG A 48 -0.63 6.45 14.26
C ARG A 48 0.01 5.17 13.74
N VAL A 49 0.35 5.16 12.47
CA VAL A 49 1.10 4.08 11.83
C VAL A 49 2.44 4.65 11.36
N SER A 50 3.54 4.03 11.78
CA SER A 50 4.85 4.36 11.22
C SER A 50 4.96 3.80 9.81
N LEU A 51 5.52 4.60 8.91
CA LEU A 51 5.84 4.24 7.53
C LEU A 51 7.35 4.33 7.27
N LEU A 52 8.15 4.39 8.34
CA LEU A 52 9.60 4.34 8.24
C LEU A 52 10.03 2.94 7.75
N LYS A 53 11.10 2.90 6.95
CA LYS A 53 11.62 1.65 6.36
C LYS A 53 11.99 0.60 7.41
N GLU A 54 12.49 1.03 8.57
CA GLU A 54 12.82 0.14 9.68
C GLU A 54 11.60 -0.50 10.36
N ASP A 55 10.44 0.15 10.28
CA ASP A 55 9.20 -0.31 10.94
C ASP A 55 8.29 -1.12 10.00
N VAL A 56 8.54 -1.08 8.68
CA VAL A 56 7.68 -1.65 7.64
C VAL A 56 8.40 -2.73 6.86
N SER A 57 7.89 -3.96 6.92
CA SER A 57 8.38 -5.08 6.12
C SER A 57 7.93 -5.01 4.66
N GLY A 58 6.77 -4.37 4.42
CA GLY A 58 6.25 -4.17 3.08
C GLY A 58 4.76 -3.81 3.06
N PHE A 59 4.27 -3.51 1.86
CA PHE A 59 2.88 -3.12 1.61
C PHE A 59 2.11 -4.19 0.85
N VAL A 60 0.86 -4.38 1.24
CA VAL A 60 -0.10 -5.22 0.52
C VAL A 60 -1.18 -4.30 -0.02
N PHE A 61 -1.33 -4.24 -1.34
CA PHE A 61 -2.31 -3.39 -2.00
C PHE A 61 -3.48 -4.21 -2.54
N TRP A 62 -4.69 -3.94 -2.06
CA TRP A 62 -5.92 -4.55 -2.60
C TRP A 62 -6.59 -3.56 -3.55
N THR A 63 -6.58 -3.85 -4.85
CA THR A 63 -7.14 -2.93 -5.85
C THR A 63 -7.53 -3.65 -7.13
N ARG A 64 -8.55 -3.12 -7.83
CA ARG A 64 -8.84 -3.49 -9.22
C ARG A 64 -8.30 -2.48 -10.24
N HIS A 65 -7.76 -1.35 -9.78
CA HIS A 65 -7.29 -0.28 -10.64
C HIS A 65 -5.92 0.19 -10.15
N PRO A 66 -4.86 -0.60 -10.37
CA PRO A 66 -3.51 -0.29 -9.88
C PRO A 66 -2.86 0.88 -10.64
N ALA A 67 -3.38 1.23 -11.83
CA ALA A 67 -2.82 2.22 -12.74
C ALA A 67 -2.40 3.55 -12.09
N PRO A 68 -3.16 4.16 -11.14
CA PRO A 68 -2.76 5.43 -10.54
C PRO A 68 -1.56 5.32 -9.60
N LEU A 69 -1.27 4.13 -9.06
CA LEU A 69 -0.10 3.88 -8.22
C LEU A 69 1.15 3.49 -9.02
N MET A 70 0.98 2.95 -10.24
CA MET A 70 2.08 2.47 -11.09
C MET A 70 3.22 3.49 -11.29
N PRO A 71 2.95 4.79 -11.55
CA PRO A 71 4.03 5.78 -11.74
C PRO A 71 4.94 5.96 -10.52
N TYR A 72 4.47 5.57 -9.33
CA TYR A 72 5.20 5.73 -8.07
C TYR A 72 5.98 4.48 -7.65
N LEU A 73 5.81 3.34 -8.34
CA LEU A 73 6.53 2.11 -8.03
C LEU A 73 8.06 2.26 -8.04
N PRO A 74 8.67 2.97 -9.03
CA PRO A 74 10.12 3.17 -9.02
C PRO A 74 10.62 3.95 -7.79
N GLU A 75 9.77 4.80 -7.21
CA GLU A 75 10.09 5.50 -5.97
C GLU A 75 10.07 4.55 -4.77
N LEU A 76 9.08 3.66 -4.70
CA LEU A 76 9.00 2.61 -3.68
C LEU A 76 10.17 1.64 -3.76
N ASP A 77 10.56 1.23 -4.98
CA ASP A 77 11.71 0.36 -5.23
C ASP A 77 13.01 1.00 -4.75
N LYS A 78 13.23 2.29 -5.10
CA LYS A 78 14.41 3.06 -4.66
C LYS A 78 14.44 3.23 -3.14
N ALA A 79 13.29 3.48 -2.53
CA ALA A 79 13.17 3.53 -1.08
C ALA A 79 13.37 2.14 -0.44
N GLY A 80 13.25 1.07 -1.22
CA GLY A 80 13.42 -0.32 -0.79
C GLY A 80 12.26 -0.81 0.07
N PHE A 81 11.04 -0.40 -0.29
CA PHE A 81 9.82 -0.96 0.29
C PHE A 81 9.36 -2.14 -0.58
N PRO A 82 9.34 -3.37 -0.06
CA PRO A 82 8.68 -4.48 -0.73
C PRO A 82 7.17 -4.21 -0.81
N TYR A 83 6.55 -4.59 -1.93
CA TYR A 83 5.09 -4.52 -2.06
C TYR A 83 4.57 -5.64 -2.97
N TYR A 84 3.30 -5.97 -2.80
CA TYR A 84 2.58 -6.79 -3.78
C TYR A 84 1.13 -6.32 -3.93
N PHE A 85 0.55 -6.66 -5.07
CA PHE A 85 -0.83 -6.37 -5.40
C PHE A 85 -1.68 -7.62 -5.24
N GLN A 86 -2.79 -7.47 -4.55
CA GLN A 86 -3.86 -8.45 -4.52
C GLN A 86 -5.00 -7.93 -5.37
N TYR A 87 -5.19 -8.61 -6.49
CA TYR A 87 -6.20 -8.29 -7.50
C TYR A 87 -7.27 -9.37 -7.48
N THR A 88 -8.54 -8.97 -7.39
CA THR A 88 -9.67 -9.90 -7.57
C THR A 88 -10.17 -9.76 -9.00
N VAL A 89 -9.96 -10.80 -9.81
CA VAL A 89 -10.52 -10.89 -11.16
C VAL A 89 -12.00 -11.22 -11.03
N THR A 90 -12.88 -10.25 -11.32
CA THR A 90 -14.34 -10.43 -11.22
C THR A 90 -15.03 -10.62 -12.56
N GLU A 91 -14.35 -10.34 -13.69
CA GLU A 91 -14.89 -10.51 -15.04
C GLU A 91 -14.14 -11.63 -15.77
N TRP A 92 -14.86 -12.67 -16.17
CA TRP A 92 -14.32 -13.80 -16.95
C TRP A 92 -14.27 -13.50 -18.46
N SER A 93 -14.94 -12.44 -18.92
CA SER A 93 -15.21 -12.16 -20.33
C SER A 93 -14.11 -11.42 -21.09
N CYS A 94 -13.03 -11.02 -20.44
CA CYS A 94 -12.01 -10.16 -21.07
C CYS A 94 -10.56 -10.52 -20.72
N ILE A 95 -10.27 -11.80 -20.44
CA ILE A 95 -8.87 -12.26 -20.38
C ILE A 95 -8.30 -12.24 -21.81
N SER A 96 -7.93 -11.05 -22.31
CA SER A 96 -6.83 -10.89 -23.25
C SER A 96 -5.54 -10.72 -22.45
N GLU A 97 -4.46 -11.30 -22.95
CA GLU A 97 -3.18 -11.59 -22.29
C GLU A 97 -2.32 -10.36 -21.89
N ASP A 98 -2.91 -9.23 -21.49
CA ASP A 98 -2.19 -7.95 -21.33
C ASP A 98 -1.98 -7.51 -19.88
N VAL A 99 -1.81 -8.44 -18.94
CA VAL A 99 -1.23 -8.10 -17.63
C VAL A 99 0.22 -8.59 -17.61
N PRO A 100 1.22 -7.73 -17.84
CA PRO A 100 2.61 -8.13 -17.68
C PRO A 100 2.89 -8.33 -16.18
N MET A 101 2.78 -9.58 -15.72
CA MET A 101 3.46 -10.03 -14.51
C MET A 101 4.95 -10.15 -14.84
N LYS A 102 5.68 -9.06 -14.63
CA LYS A 102 7.14 -9.10 -14.42
C LYS A 102 7.44 -9.11 -12.93
#